data_AF-A0A226DJK5-F1
#
_entry.id   AF-A0A226DJK5-F1
#
_cell.length_a   1.000
_cell.length_b   1.000
_cell.length_c   1.000
_cell.angle_alpha   90.00
_cell.angle_beta   90.00
_cell.angle_gamma   90.00
#
_symmetry.space_group_name_H-M   'P 1'
#
loop_
_entity.id
_entity.type
_entity.pdbx_description
1 polymer ?
#
loop_
_entity_poly.entity_id
_entity_poly.type
_entity_poly.pdbx_seq_one_letter_code
_entity_poly.pdbx_strand_id
1 'polypeptide(L)'
;MMLLDPYHLAAVINATLKYYTDFCKNWRLPQKRDVLMMKLLSNTIALFTFMNFFCPVWVLLHYLIFPTNAAYPCSFMWLFCRWELYLLSGGSYFWLLISIFSNITTVSIFTLVIYIFVICTILSKEFFAPSVRKTRNYTTSNSLRSPGNLQLAYRTFELLVKNANDVIAPVLVPAQAVITQFSLSCNYLLILDHASLDLTSASLLLLWSGGALALWTVVLAFGGYIHTQGSADALLLEAVRLAEDKES
;
A
#
# COMPACT_ATOMS: atom_id res chain seq x y z
N MET A 1 -4.49 14.01 15.40
CA MET A 1 -4.68 13.47 14.03
C MET A 1 -3.42 13.78 13.25
N MET A 2 -2.48 12.82 13.20
CA MET A 2 -1.30 12.94 12.33
C MET A 2 -1.80 12.71 10.90
N LEU A 3 -2.27 13.77 10.25
CA LEU A 3 -2.27 13.80 8.80
C LEU A 3 -0.81 13.67 8.36
N LEU A 4 -0.54 12.85 7.34
CA LEU A 4 0.78 12.84 6.69
C LEU A 4 1.19 14.29 6.43
N ASP A 5 2.41 14.64 6.81
CA ASP A 5 2.98 15.90 6.36
C ASP A 5 3.13 15.83 4.83
N PRO A 6 2.36 16.61 4.06
CA PRO A 6 2.39 16.55 2.60
C PRO A 6 3.77 16.90 2.05
N TYR A 7 4.55 17.74 2.74
CA TYR A 7 5.90 18.09 2.33
C TYR A 7 6.85 16.91 2.49
N HIS A 8 6.77 16.20 3.61
CA HIS A 8 7.60 15.03 3.85
C HIS A 8 7.27 13.92 2.84
N LEU A 9 5.99 13.67 2.58
CA LEU A 9 5.54 12.72 1.55
C LEU A 9 6.10 13.09 0.17
N ALA A 10 5.93 14.34 -0.26
CA ALA A 10 6.42 14.80 -1.55
C ALA A 10 7.95 14.69 -1.67
N ALA A 11 8.68 14.98 -0.59
CA ALA A 11 10.13 14.83 -0.54
C ALA A 11 10.55 13.36 -0.74
N VAL A 12 9.89 12.41 -0.07
CA VAL A 12 10.19 10.97 -0.26
C VAL A 12 9.86 10.51 -1.67
N ILE A 13 8.73 10.94 -2.25
CA ILE A 13 8.37 10.64 -3.65
C ILE A 13 9.48 11.12 -4.61
N ASN A 14 9.85 12.38 -4.48
CA ASN A 14 10.85 12.98 -5.36
C ASN A 14 12.21 12.29 -5.21
N ALA A 15 12.60 11.93 -3.99
CA ALA A 15 13.83 11.18 -3.73
C ALA A 15 13.78 9.79 -4.37
N THR A 16 12.67 9.06 -4.25
CA THR A 16 12.51 7.73 -4.87
C THR A 16 12.53 7.79 -6.39
N LEU A 17 11.79 8.73 -6.98
CA LEU A 17 11.76 8.91 -8.43
C LEU A 17 13.14 9.30 -8.95
N LYS A 18 13.83 10.22 -8.28
CA LYS A 18 15.20 10.61 -8.62
C LYS A 18 16.14 9.42 -8.55
N TYR A 19 16.12 8.66 -7.45
CA TYR A 19 16.93 7.45 -7.30
C TYR A 19 16.67 6.46 -8.43
N TYR A 20 15.40 6.19 -8.76
CA TYR A 20 15.04 5.30 -9.86
C TYR A 20 15.56 5.82 -11.21
N THR A 21 15.38 7.11 -11.51
CA THR A 21 15.88 7.69 -12.77
C THR A 21 17.41 7.65 -12.87
N ASP A 22 18.11 7.97 -11.78
CA ASP A 22 19.57 7.93 -11.73
C ASP A 22 20.07 6.49 -11.85
N PHE A 23 19.39 5.54 -11.20
CA PHE A 23 19.68 4.12 -11.31
C PHE A 23 19.49 3.64 -12.76
N CYS A 24 18.34 3.92 -13.39
CA CYS A 24 18.09 3.56 -14.79
C CYS A 24 19.13 4.17 -15.75
N LYS A 25 19.51 5.42 -15.53
CA LYS A 25 20.50 6.13 -16.35
C LYS A 25 21.90 5.55 -16.20
N ASN A 26 22.37 5.35 -14.97
CA ASN A 26 23.71 4.86 -14.69
C ASN A 26 23.90 3.39 -15.09
N TRP A 27 22.83 2.61 -14.99
CA TRP A 27 22.85 1.17 -15.24
C TRP A 27 22.28 0.78 -16.62
N ARG A 28 21.93 1.74 -17.49
CA ARG A 28 21.47 1.49 -18.88
C ARG A 28 20.43 0.37 -18.98
N LEU A 29 19.49 0.32 -18.03
CA LEU A 29 18.46 -0.71 -18.01
C LEU A 29 17.70 -0.70 -19.33
N PRO A 30 17.55 -1.84 -20.03
CA PRO A 30 16.84 -1.88 -21.31
C PRO A 30 15.37 -1.52 -21.08
N GLN A 31 15.05 -0.25 -21.36
CA GLN A 31 13.73 0.35 -21.20
C GLN A 31 12.64 -0.37 -22.01
N LYS A 32 13.05 -1.17 -23.01
CA LYS A 32 12.19 -1.83 -24.00
C LYS A 32 11.33 -3.00 -23.48
N ARG A 33 11.43 -3.42 -22.21
CA ARG A 33 10.76 -4.67 -21.74
C ARG A 33 9.74 -4.58 -20.61
N ASP A 34 9.47 -3.39 -20.07
CA ASP A 34 8.51 -3.25 -18.96
C ASP A 34 7.18 -2.62 -19.35
N VAL A 35 6.82 -2.70 -20.62
CA VAL A 35 5.50 -2.24 -21.08
C VAL A 35 4.38 -2.96 -20.32
N LEU A 36 4.54 -4.25 -20.02
CA LEU A 36 3.54 -5.01 -19.26
C LEU A 36 3.43 -4.50 -17.81
N MET A 37 4.56 -4.26 -17.16
CA MET A 37 4.59 -3.83 -15.76
C MET A 37 4.16 -2.37 -15.59
N MET A 38 4.53 -1.49 -16.52
CA MET A 38 4.02 -0.13 -16.60
C MET A 38 2.52 -0.09 -16.89
N LYS A 39 2.02 -0.98 -17.78
CA LYS A 39 0.58 -1.16 -17.99
C LYS A 39 -0.12 -1.67 -16.74
N LEU A 40 0.47 -2.64 -16.05
CA LEU A 40 -0.08 -3.16 -14.79
C LEU A 40 -0.16 -2.04 -13.75
N LEU A 41 0.93 -1.30 -13.54
CA LEU A 41 0.97 -0.16 -12.63
C LEU A 41 -0.06 0.91 -13.01
N SER A 42 -0.11 1.29 -14.29
CA SER A 42 -1.09 2.28 -14.79
C SER A 42 -2.52 1.80 -14.59
N ASN A 43 -2.82 0.53 -14.87
CA ASN A 43 -4.15 -0.05 -14.68
C ASN A 43 -4.51 -0.14 -13.19
N THR A 44 -3.54 -0.47 -12.34
CA THR A 44 -3.73 -0.50 -10.89
C THR A 44 -3.99 0.90 -10.35
N ILE A 45 -3.21 1.91 -10.75
CA ILE A 45 -3.44 3.32 -10.37
C ILE A 45 -4.83 3.78 -10.87
N ALA A 46 -5.19 3.48 -12.11
CA ALA A 46 -6.48 3.83 -12.67
C ALA A 46 -7.63 3.15 -11.90
N LEU A 47 -7.49 1.87 -11.55
CA LEU A 47 -8.47 1.12 -10.76
C LEU A 47 -8.64 1.72 -9.36
N PHE A 48 -7.54 2.00 -8.65
CA PHE A 48 -7.62 2.64 -7.34
C PHE A 48 -8.26 4.04 -7.45
N THR A 49 -7.85 4.84 -8.43
CA THR A 49 -8.44 6.19 -8.64
C THR A 49 -9.93 6.09 -8.94
N PHE A 50 -10.34 5.14 -9.79
CA PHE A 50 -11.73 4.87 -10.10
C PHE A 50 -12.54 4.47 -8.86
N MET A 51 -12.05 3.51 -8.08
CA MET A 51 -12.72 3.08 -6.84
C MET A 51 -12.87 4.22 -5.83
N ASN A 52 -11.88 5.10 -5.75
CA ASN A 52 -11.89 6.26 -4.85
C ASN A 52 -12.84 7.39 -5.29
N PHE A 53 -13.09 7.56 -6.59
CA PHE A 53 -14.13 8.46 -7.06
C PHE A 53 -15.52 7.81 -6.95
N PHE A 54 -15.62 6.54 -7.32
CA PHE A 54 -16.90 5.86 -7.45
C PHE A 54 -17.55 5.58 -6.09
N CYS A 55 -16.78 5.20 -5.08
CA CYS A 55 -17.30 4.90 -3.74
C CYS A 55 -18.04 6.09 -3.08
N PRO A 56 -17.43 7.29 -2.92
CA PRO A 56 -18.12 8.44 -2.34
C PRO A 56 -19.27 8.95 -3.21
N VAL A 57 -19.13 8.92 -4.55
CA VAL A 57 -20.21 9.30 -5.48
C VAL A 57 -21.39 8.34 -5.37
N TRP A 58 -21.13 7.04 -5.25
CA TRP A 58 -22.15 6.01 -5.05
C TRP A 58 -22.86 6.17 -3.70
N VAL A 59 -22.12 6.45 -2.62
CA VAL A 59 -22.70 6.75 -1.31
C VAL A 59 -23.60 7.98 -1.38
N LEU A 60 -23.16 9.06 -2.05
CA LEU A 60 -23.97 10.25 -2.25
C LEU A 60 -25.24 9.97 -3.07
N LEU A 61 -25.12 9.23 -4.17
CA LEU A 61 -26.26 8.81 -5.01
C LEU A 61 -27.25 7.95 -4.22
N HIS A 62 -26.75 7.02 -3.39
CA HIS A 62 -27.61 6.20 -2.55
C HIS A 62 -28.41 7.05 -1.56
N TYR A 63 -27.79 8.06 -0.94
CA TYR A 63 -28.49 9.00 -0.06
C TYR A 63 -29.58 9.82 -0.81
N LEU A 64 -29.35 10.18 -2.07
CA LEU A 64 -30.32 10.91 -2.88
C LEU A 64 -31.50 10.05 -3.36
N ILE A 65 -31.25 8.80 -3.73
CA ILE A 65 -32.26 7.90 -4.31
C ILE A 65 -33.07 7.18 -3.22
N PHE A 66 -32.43 6.78 -2.12
CA PHE A 66 -33.06 6.01 -1.05
C PHE A 66 -32.89 6.69 0.32
N PRO A 67 -33.51 7.87 0.54
CA PRO A 67 -33.33 8.66 1.75
C PRO A 67 -33.83 7.95 3.03
N THR A 68 -34.71 6.97 2.89
CA THR A 68 -35.26 6.17 4.00
C THR A 68 -34.47 4.90 4.28
N ASN A 69 -33.56 4.50 3.38
CA ASN A 69 -32.79 3.27 3.54
C ASN A 69 -31.39 3.58 4.09
N ALA A 70 -31.00 2.76 5.05
CA ALA A 70 -29.70 2.79 5.68
C ALA A 70 -28.54 2.61 4.68
N ALA A 71 -27.74 3.65 4.45
CA ALA A 71 -26.36 3.52 3.99
C ALA A 71 -25.41 3.71 5.19
N TYR A 72 -25.48 2.82 6.19
CA TYR A 72 -24.92 3.15 7.50
C TYR A 72 -23.59 2.49 7.84
N PRO A 73 -22.73 3.28 8.50
CA PRO A 73 -22.25 2.95 9.85
C PRO A 73 -23.01 3.67 10.98
N CYS A 74 -23.91 4.63 10.68
CA CYS A 74 -24.60 5.40 11.72
C CYS A 74 -26.12 5.46 11.52
N SER A 75 -26.80 4.34 11.76
CA SER A 75 -28.27 4.24 11.87
C SER A 75 -28.86 4.91 13.12
N PHE A 76 -28.07 5.67 13.89
CA PHE A 76 -28.44 6.12 15.24
C PHE A 76 -29.10 7.49 15.35
N MET A 77 -29.26 8.25 14.26
CA MET A 77 -29.90 9.58 14.36
C MET A 77 -31.38 9.53 14.03
N TRP A 78 -32.18 9.20 15.05
CA TRP A 78 -33.63 9.25 15.01
C TRP A 78 -34.15 10.71 15.00
N LEU A 79 -34.56 11.16 13.81
CA LEU A 79 -35.85 11.79 13.51
C LEU A 79 -36.31 13.15 14.10
N PHE A 80 -35.50 13.95 14.81
CA PHE A 80 -35.96 15.28 15.26
C PHE A 80 -35.11 16.50 14.84
N CYS A 81 -34.10 16.34 13.99
CA CYS A 81 -33.30 17.47 13.52
C CYS A 81 -33.70 17.96 12.13
N ARG A 82 -33.85 19.29 12.01
CA ARG A 82 -34.06 20.04 10.77
C ARG A 82 -33.16 19.55 9.64
N TRP A 83 -33.68 19.57 8.41
CA TRP A 83 -32.98 19.22 7.16
C TRP A 83 -31.58 19.87 7.02
N GLU A 84 -31.39 21.06 7.61
CA GLU A 84 -30.12 21.79 7.71
C GLU A 84 -29.01 20.96 8.39
N LEU A 85 -29.32 20.28 9.49
CA LEU A 85 -28.39 19.45 10.24
C LEU A 85 -28.05 18.16 9.49
N TYR A 86 -29.00 17.62 8.73
CA TYR A 86 -28.80 16.46 7.87
C TYR A 86 -27.86 16.77 6.70
N LEU A 87 -28.02 17.93 6.05
CA LEU A 87 -27.11 18.37 4.99
C LEU A 87 -25.70 18.67 5.52
N LEU A 88 -25.61 19.28 6.71
CA LEU A 88 -24.32 19.56 7.35
C LEU A 88 -23.60 18.27 7.79
N SER A 89 -24.31 17.33 8.41
CA SER A 89 -23.73 16.04 8.83
C SER A 89 -23.39 15.17 7.62
N GLY A 90 -24.25 15.14 6.60
CA GLY A 90 -24.01 14.41 5.35
C GLY A 90 -22.84 15.00 4.57
N GLY A 91 -22.77 16.33 4.44
CA GLY A 91 -21.68 17.02 3.76
C GLY A 91 -20.33 16.87 4.48
N SER A 92 -20.33 16.97 5.82
CA SER A 92 -19.12 16.74 6.61
C SER A 92 -18.66 15.28 6.58
N TYR A 93 -19.58 14.32 6.60
CA TYR A 93 -19.28 12.90 6.42
C TYR A 93 -18.74 12.60 5.02
N PHE A 94 -19.34 13.19 3.97
CA PHE A 94 -18.86 13.07 2.60
C PHE A 94 -17.44 13.65 2.44
N TRP A 95 -17.20 14.83 3.02
CA TRP A 95 -15.86 15.44 3.05
C TRP A 95 -14.84 14.58 3.79
N LEU A 96 -15.23 14.02 4.94
CA LEU A 96 -14.40 13.09 5.71
C LEU A 96 -14.07 11.84 4.89
N LEU A 97 -15.06 11.24 4.21
CA LEU A 97 -14.85 10.10 3.34
C LEU A 97 -13.90 10.44 2.19
N ILE A 98 -14.11 11.56 1.49
CA ILE A 98 -13.20 12.02 0.43
C ILE A 98 -11.79 12.20 0.99
N SER A 99 -11.65 12.80 2.17
CA SER A 99 -10.35 13.03 2.80
C SER A 99 -9.66 11.71 3.15
N ILE A 100 -10.37 10.76 3.77
CA ILE A 100 -9.85 9.43 4.12
C ILE A 100 -9.48 8.66 2.85
N PHE A 101 -10.38 8.59 1.87
CA PHE A 101 -10.14 7.89 0.61
C PHE A 101 -9.00 8.53 -0.19
N SER A 102 -8.94 9.86 -0.30
CA SER A 102 -7.83 10.57 -0.96
C SER A 102 -6.49 10.27 -0.29
N ASN A 103 -6.42 10.29 1.04
CA ASN A 103 -5.21 9.93 1.77
C ASN A 103 -4.83 8.45 1.56
N ILE A 104 -5.79 7.52 1.67
CA ILE A 104 -5.56 6.09 1.40
C ILE A 104 -5.12 5.87 -0.03
N THR A 105 -5.70 6.57 -1.01
CA THR A 105 -5.30 6.52 -2.42
C THR A 105 -3.87 6.98 -2.59
N THR A 106 -3.53 8.11 -1.99
CA THR A 106 -2.20 8.71 -2.12
C THR A 106 -1.16 7.81 -1.50
N VAL A 107 -1.44 7.25 -0.31
CA VAL A 107 -0.57 6.26 0.36
C VAL A 107 -0.51 4.95 -0.43
N SER A 108 -1.62 4.49 -1.01
CA SER A 108 -1.66 3.25 -1.78
C SER A 108 -0.94 3.38 -3.11
N ILE A 109 -1.11 4.49 -3.83
CA ILE A 109 -0.34 4.81 -5.04
C ILE A 109 1.14 4.94 -4.68
N PHE A 110 1.48 5.64 -3.59
CA PHE A 110 2.85 5.76 -3.10
C PHE A 110 3.47 4.38 -2.80
N THR A 111 2.77 3.55 -2.02
CA THR A 111 3.24 2.22 -1.62
C THR A 111 3.32 1.30 -2.84
N LEU A 112 2.37 1.33 -3.77
CA LEU A 112 2.40 0.49 -4.96
C LEU A 112 3.49 0.94 -5.95
N VAL A 113 3.62 2.25 -6.20
CA VAL A 113 4.61 2.83 -7.13
C VAL A 113 6.03 2.68 -6.59
N ILE A 114 6.26 2.89 -5.31
CA ILE A 114 7.61 2.79 -4.75
C ILE A 114 7.95 1.34 -4.45
N TYR A 115 7.09 0.65 -3.72
CA TYR A 115 7.41 -0.65 -3.14
C TYR A 115 7.23 -1.80 -4.13
N ILE A 116 6.27 -1.75 -5.05
CA ILE A 116 6.16 -2.81 -6.07
C ILE A 116 7.02 -2.45 -7.28
N PHE A 117 6.93 -1.22 -7.77
CA PHE A 117 7.58 -0.90 -9.04
C PHE A 117 9.08 -0.61 -8.90
N VAL A 118 9.54 0.13 -7.89
CA VAL A 118 10.99 0.40 -7.77
C VAL A 118 11.70 -0.77 -7.10
N ILE A 119 11.21 -1.22 -5.94
CA ILE A 119 11.85 -2.28 -5.16
C ILE A 119 11.80 -3.63 -5.88
N CYS A 120 10.63 -4.13 -6.28
CA CYS A 120 10.58 -5.45 -6.91
C CYS A 120 11.28 -5.48 -8.27
N THR A 121 11.30 -4.37 -9.02
CA THR A 121 12.04 -4.33 -10.30
C THR A 121 13.52 -4.39 -10.09
N ILE A 122 14.06 -3.60 -9.16
CA ILE A 122 15.50 -3.59 -8.86
C ILE A 122 15.90 -4.95 -8.24
N LEU A 123 15.10 -5.46 -7.28
CA LEU A 123 15.36 -6.76 -6.66
C LEU A 123 15.31 -7.91 -7.67
N SER A 124 14.22 -8.05 -8.44
CA SER A 124 14.03 -9.19 -9.34
C SER A 124 14.98 -9.17 -10.54
N LYS A 125 15.39 -7.99 -11.01
CA LYS A 125 16.18 -7.86 -12.25
C LYS A 125 17.67 -7.70 -12.03
N GLU A 126 18.09 -7.14 -10.90
CA GLU A 126 19.50 -6.84 -10.65
C GLU A 126 20.04 -7.65 -9.47
N PHE A 127 19.37 -7.63 -8.31
CA PHE A 127 19.87 -8.34 -7.12
C PHE A 127 19.66 -9.86 -7.19
N PHE A 128 18.51 -10.32 -7.64
CA PHE A 128 18.17 -11.75 -7.74
C PHE A 128 18.42 -12.35 -9.12
N ALA A 129 19.04 -11.61 -10.05
CA ALA A 129 19.35 -12.15 -11.37
C ALA A 129 20.32 -13.34 -11.23
N PRO A 130 19.92 -14.56 -11.62
CA PRO A 130 20.78 -15.73 -11.51
C PRO A 130 22.01 -15.51 -12.38
N SER A 131 23.20 -15.64 -11.77
CA SER A 131 24.51 -15.44 -12.39
C SER A 131 24.78 -16.29 -13.65
N VAL A 132 23.88 -17.23 -13.99
CA VAL A 132 24.17 -18.38 -14.85
C VAL A 132 23.58 -18.23 -16.26
N ARG A 133 22.59 -17.35 -16.49
CA ARG A 133 22.01 -17.17 -17.83
C ARG A 133 22.83 -16.18 -18.67
N LYS A 134 23.88 -16.69 -19.32
CA LYS A 134 24.73 -15.99 -20.33
C LYS A 134 23.98 -15.34 -21.50
N THR A 135 22.67 -15.56 -21.65
CA THR A 135 21.87 -15.14 -22.81
C THR A 135 21.18 -13.80 -22.67
N ARG A 136 21.19 -13.15 -21.50
CA ARG A 136 20.79 -11.74 -21.38
C ARG A 136 22.02 -10.90 -21.14
N ASN A 137 22.32 -9.99 -22.07
CA ASN A 137 23.32 -8.94 -21.95
C ASN A 137 22.91 -7.93 -20.86
N TYR A 138 22.90 -8.36 -19.60
CA TYR A 138 22.85 -7.46 -18.47
C TYR A 138 24.25 -6.86 -18.33
N THR A 139 24.43 -5.67 -18.89
CA THR A 139 25.69 -4.92 -18.83
C THR A 139 26.02 -4.48 -17.39
N THR A 140 25.02 -4.55 -16.50
CA THR A 140 25.01 -4.08 -15.12
C THR A 140 25.60 -5.05 -14.13
N SER A 141 25.33 -6.37 -14.27
CA SER A 141 25.69 -7.41 -13.30
C SER A 141 27.13 -7.36 -12.83
N ASN A 142 28.10 -7.19 -13.73
CA ASN A 142 29.52 -7.23 -13.35
C ASN A 142 29.98 -5.95 -12.64
N SER A 143 29.44 -4.78 -13.01
CA SER A 143 29.78 -3.51 -12.36
C SER A 143 29.05 -3.34 -11.02
N LEU A 144 27.81 -3.82 -10.92
CA LEU A 144 27.03 -3.84 -9.67
C LEU A 144 27.62 -4.81 -8.65
N ARG A 145 28.20 -5.93 -9.09
CA ARG A 145 28.87 -6.91 -8.22
C ARG A 145 30.28 -6.53 -7.80
N SER A 146 30.77 -5.35 -8.19
CA SER A 146 32.01 -4.83 -7.61
C SER A 146 31.75 -4.45 -6.14
N PRO A 147 32.63 -4.83 -5.20
CA PRO A 147 32.36 -4.73 -3.77
C PRO A 147 32.06 -3.29 -3.29
N GLY A 148 32.58 -2.26 -3.97
CA GLY A 148 32.27 -0.86 -3.64
C GLY A 148 30.92 -0.35 -4.16
N ASN A 149 30.51 -0.76 -5.36
CA ASN A 149 29.29 -0.22 -5.97
C ASN A 149 28.02 -0.91 -5.46
N LEU A 150 28.12 -2.21 -5.15
CA LEU A 150 26.99 -2.96 -4.58
C LEU A 150 26.56 -2.35 -3.25
N GLN A 151 27.54 -2.07 -2.39
CA GLN A 151 27.31 -1.52 -1.06
C GLN A 151 26.68 -0.13 -1.13
N LEU A 152 27.14 0.73 -2.06
CA LEU A 152 26.57 2.06 -2.23
C LEU A 152 25.11 2.02 -2.73
N ALA A 153 24.83 1.21 -3.75
CA ALA A 153 23.48 1.06 -4.28
C ALA A 153 22.52 0.46 -3.24
N TYR A 154 22.97 -0.59 -2.54
CA TYR A 154 22.20 -1.21 -1.46
C TYR A 154 21.94 -0.23 -0.31
N ARG A 155 22.96 0.53 0.12
CA ARG A 155 22.81 1.49 1.22
C ARG A 155 21.86 2.63 0.87
N THR A 156 21.92 3.12 -0.37
CA THR A 156 21.00 4.17 -0.85
C THR A 156 19.56 3.65 -0.89
N PHE A 157 19.40 2.40 -1.34
CA PHE A 157 18.12 1.71 -1.36
C PHE A 157 17.55 1.48 0.05
N GLU A 158 18.39 1.02 0.99
CA GLU A 158 18.03 0.83 2.38
C GLU A 158 17.53 2.13 3.03
N LEU A 159 18.24 3.25 2.81
CA LEU A 159 17.82 4.56 3.30
C LEU A 159 16.48 5.01 2.70
N LEU A 160 16.24 4.71 1.42
CA LEU A 160 14.98 5.01 0.75
C LEU A 160 13.81 4.23 1.36
N VAL A 161 14.02 2.94 1.61
CA VAL A 161 13.02 2.07 2.26
C VAL A 161 12.74 2.53 3.68
N LYS A 162 13.78 2.91 4.44
CA LYS A 162 13.63 3.45 5.79
C LYS A 162 12.78 4.72 5.80
N ASN A 163 13.10 5.69 4.94
CA ASN A 163 12.31 6.92 4.82
C ASN A 163 10.87 6.65 4.37
N ALA A 164 10.64 5.67 3.48
CA ALA A 164 9.28 5.28 3.10
C ALA A 164 8.52 4.65 4.27
N ASN A 165 9.18 3.83 5.09
CA ASN A 165 8.56 3.23 6.28
C ASN A 165 8.21 4.27 7.34
N ASP A 166 9.03 5.31 7.53
CA ASP A 166 8.71 6.40 8.47
C ASP A 166 7.41 7.15 8.06
N VAL A 167 7.12 7.20 6.75
CA VAL A 167 5.88 7.77 6.21
C VAL A 167 4.69 6.79 6.31
N ILE A 168 4.93 5.50 6.07
CA ILE A 168 3.86 4.48 6.00
C ILE A 168 3.44 4.00 7.40
N ALA A 169 4.39 3.86 8.34
CA ALA A 169 4.14 3.26 9.65
C ALA A 169 3.03 3.97 10.46
N PRO A 170 2.95 5.32 10.51
CA PRO A 170 1.86 6.01 11.21
C PRO A 170 0.48 5.76 10.60
N VAL A 171 0.40 5.40 9.31
CA VAL A 171 -0.85 5.10 8.60
C VAL A 171 -1.26 3.64 8.78
N LEU A 172 -0.28 2.75 8.88
CA LEU A 172 -0.52 1.32 8.92
C LEU A 172 -1.37 0.90 10.12
N VAL A 173 -1.13 1.48 11.29
CA VAL A 173 -1.88 1.16 12.52
C VAL A 173 -3.34 1.61 12.45
N PRO A 174 -3.68 2.87 12.09
CA PRO A 174 -5.05 3.26 11.82
C PRO A 174 -5.72 2.43 10.72
N ALA A 175 -5.00 2.14 9.63
CA ALA A 175 -5.54 1.32 8.54
C ALA A 175 -5.91 -0.09 9.04
N GLN A 176 -5.06 -0.72 9.85
CA GLN A 176 -5.36 -1.99 10.50
C GLN A 176 -6.62 -1.92 11.35
N ALA A 177 -6.75 -0.87 12.17
CA ALA A 177 -7.92 -0.70 13.03
C ALA A 177 -9.20 -0.54 12.20
N VAL A 178 -9.17 0.28 11.14
CA VAL A 178 -10.30 0.50 10.24
C VAL A 178 -10.71 -0.79 9.52
N ILE A 179 -9.75 -1.51 8.93
CA ILE A 179 -10.03 -2.76 8.21
C ILE A 179 -10.59 -3.81 9.17
N THR A 180 -10.00 -3.95 10.36
CA THR A 180 -10.47 -4.90 11.37
C THR A 180 -11.88 -4.56 11.86
N GLN A 181 -12.14 -3.28 12.16
CA GLN A 181 -13.44 -2.83 12.61
C GLN A 181 -14.51 -2.99 11.52
N PHE A 182 -14.16 -2.72 10.26
CA PHE A 182 -15.03 -2.93 9.11
C PHE A 182 -15.41 -4.41 8.98
N SER A 183 -14.43 -5.31 8.99
CA SER A 183 -14.67 -6.76 8.92
C SER A 183 -15.49 -7.27 10.11
N LEU A 184 -15.22 -6.78 11.34
CA LEU A 184 -16.02 -7.09 12.53
C LEU A 184 -17.47 -6.62 12.37
N SER A 185 -17.69 -5.43 11.81
CA SER A 185 -19.03 -4.88 11.59
C SER A 185 -19.81 -5.71 10.56
N CYS A 186 -19.17 -6.11 9.46
CA CYS A 186 -19.77 -7.02 8.49
C CYS A 186 -20.15 -8.37 9.11
N ASN A 187 -19.26 -8.94 9.92
CA ASN A 187 -19.51 -10.22 10.60
C ASN A 187 -20.63 -10.10 11.65
N TYR A 188 -20.70 -8.98 12.39
CA TYR A 188 -21.75 -8.72 13.35
C TYR A 188 -23.13 -8.66 12.69
N LEU A 189 -23.26 -7.91 11.59
CA LEU A 189 -24.51 -7.84 10.82
C LEU A 189 -24.93 -9.21 10.25
N LEU A 190 -23.95 -9.98 9.76
CA LEU A 190 -24.19 -11.34 9.27
C LEU A 190 -24.66 -12.29 10.38
N ILE A 191 -24.32 -12.07 11.65
CA ILE A 191 -24.77 -12.92 12.76
C ILE A 191 -26.15 -12.49 13.25
N LEU A 192 -26.34 -11.18 13.46
CA LEU A 192 -27.55 -10.63 14.06
C LEU A 192 -28.76 -10.75 13.13
N ASP A 193 -28.59 -10.36 11.87
CA ASP A 193 -29.71 -10.15 10.93
C ASP A 193 -29.74 -11.17 9.79
N HIS A 194 -29.11 -12.34 9.96
CA HIS A 194 -28.96 -13.35 8.89
C HIS A 194 -30.30 -13.79 8.28
N ALA A 195 -31.36 -13.87 9.08
CA ALA A 195 -32.68 -14.30 8.63
C ALA A 195 -33.44 -13.22 7.85
N SER A 196 -33.10 -11.94 8.07
CA SER A 196 -33.70 -10.78 7.39
C SER A 196 -32.86 -10.25 6.23
N LEU A 197 -31.63 -10.72 6.08
CA LEU A 197 -30.73 -10.32 5.00
C LEU A 197 -31.06 -11.09 3.71
N ASP A 198 -31.30 -10.35 2.63
CA ASP A 198 -31.36 -10.93 1.29
C ASP A 198 -30.04 -11.62 0.94
N LEU A 199 -30.12 -12.71 0.17
CA LEU A 199 -28.95 -13.50 -0.23
C LEU A 199 -27.86 -12.63 -0.88
N THR A 200 -28.26 -11.63 -1.67
CA THR A 200 -27.34 -10.69 -2.31
C THR A 200 -26.55 -9.88 -1.28
N SER A 201 -27.23 -9.28 -0.31
CA SER A 201 -26.61 -8.49 0.76
C SER A 201 -25.68 -9.34 1.63
N ALA A 202 -26.12 -10.56 1.99
CA ALA A 202 -25.30 -11.51 2.73
C ALA A 202 -24.02 -11.90 1.96
N SER A 203 -24.14 -12.18 0.66
CA SER A 203 -22.99 -12.52 -0.19
C SER A 203 -22.00 -11.36 -0.32
N LEU A 204 -22.49 -10.12 -0.39
CA LEU A 204 -21.66 -8.92 -0.49
C LEU A 204 -20.91 -8.65 0.82
N LEU A 205 -21.58 -8.78 1.97
CA LEU A 205 -20.95 -8.66 3.28
C LEU A 205 -19.86 -9.74 3.49
N LEU A 206 -20.12 -10.98 3.09
CA LEU A 206 -19.14 -12.07 3.15
C LEU A 206 -17.94 -11.79 2.25
N LEU A 207 -18.17 -11.36 1.00
CA LEU A 207 -17.13 -11.03 0.06
C LEU A 207 -16.26 -9.87 0.56
N TRP A 208 -16.88 -8.81 1.09
CA TRP A 208 -16.17 -7.65 1.62
C TRP A 208 -15.38 -7.98 2.89
N SER A 209 -15.98 -8.68 3.84
CA SER A 209 -15.30 -9.09 5.08
C SER A 209 -14.13 -10.03 4.78
N GLY A 210 -14.37 -11.09 4.03
CA GLY A 210 -13.36 -12.08 3.65
C GLY A 210 -12.27 -11.48 2.76
N GLY A 211 -12.65 -10.65 1.78
CA GLY A 211 -11.71 -9.98 0.89
C GLY A 211 -10.80 -8.99 1.62
N ALA A 212 -11.36 -8.18 2.52
CA ALA A 212 -10.58 -7.23 3.32
C ALA A 212 -9.58 -7.96 4.24
N LEU A 213 -10.02 -9.03 4.92
CA LEU A 213 -9.15 -9.83 5.79
C LEU A 213 -8.06 -10.57 5.01
N ALA A 214 -8.41 -11.19 3.87
CA ALA A 214 -7.45 -11.91 3.03
C ALA A 214 -6.38 -10.96 2.48
N LEU A 215 -6.79 -9.81 1.93
CA LEU A 215 -5.89 -8.79 1.44
C LEU A 215 -4.95 -8.30 2.55
N TRP A 216 -5.50 -7.96 3.72
CA TRP A 216 -4.72 -7.46 4.85
C TRP A 216 -3.74 -8.51 5.38
N THR A 217 -4.16 -9.78 5.43
CA THR A 217 -3.30 -10.91 5.82
C THR A 217 -2.11 -11.05 4.87
N VAL A 218 -2.31 -10.92 3.55
CA VAL A 218 -1.21 -10.96 2.57
C VAL A 218 -0.23 -9.82 2.80
N VAL A 219 -0.73 -8.60 3.05
CA VAL A 219 0.11 -7.43 3.35
C VAL A 219 0.96 -7.68 4.60
N LEU A 220 0.35 -8.16 5.70
CA LEU A 220 1.06 -8.46 6.94
C LEU A 220 2.05 -9.62 6.79
N ALA A 221 1.68 -10.69 6.08
CA ALA A 221 2.55 -11.83 5.83
C ALA A 221 3.78 -11.41 5.02
N PHE A 222 3.60 -10.57 4.00
CA PHE A 222 4.71 -10.04 3.21
C PHE A 222 5.61 -9.12 4.04
N GLY A 223 5.03 -8.24 4.86
CA GLY A 223 5.78 -7.39 5.79
C GLY A 223 6.58 -8.20 6.81
N GLY A 224 5.98 -9.24 7.41
CA GLY A 224 6.64 -10.13 8.35
C GLY A 224 7.74 -10.98 7.71
N TYR A 225 7.53 -11.44 6.48
CA TYR A 225 8.54 -12.15 5.70
C TYR A 225 9.78 -11.28 5.46
N ILE A 226 9.61 -10.02 5.05
CA ILE A 226 10.74 -9.10 4.85
C ILE A 226 11.48 -8.84 6.17
N HIS A 227 10.75 -8.64 7.27
CA HIS A 227 11.34 -8.35 8.57
C HIS A 227 12.18 -9.53 9.11
N THR A 228 11.68 -10.75 8.97
CA THR A 228 12.38 -11.96 9.43
C THR A 228 13.66 -12.22 8.62
N GLN A 229 13.62 -12.03 7.30
CA GLN A 229 14.82 -12.14 6.45
C GLN A 229 15.88 -11.09 6.82
N GLY A 230 15.47 -9.82 6.97
CA GLY A 230 16.41 -8.75 7.33
C GLY A 230 17.06 -8.94 8.71
N SER A 231 16.33 -9.53 9.67
CA SER A 231 16.86 -9.81 11.01
C SER A 231 17.87 -10.97 11.00
N ALA A 232 17.63 -12.01 10.21
CA ALA A 232 18.55 -13.14 10.08
C ALA A 232 19.89 -12.73 9.47
N ASP A 233 19.85 -11.88 8.45
CA ASP A 233 21.06 -11.35 7.80
C ASP A 233 21.89 -10.47 8.75
N ALA A 234 21.22 -9.68 9.60
CA ALA A 234 21.89 -8.85 10.61
C ALA A 234 22.64 -9.69 11.65
N LEU A 235 22.03 -10.79 12.14
CA LEU A 235 22.67 -11.69 13.09
C LEU A 235 23.87 -12.43 12.47
N LEU A 236 23.79 -12.81 11.19
CA LEU A 236 24.92 -13.41 10.47
C LEU A 236 26.09 -12.44 10.35
N LEU A 237 25.83 -11.17 10.01
CA LEU A 237 26.86 -10.14 9.91
C LEU A 237 27.55 -9.88 11.26
N GLU A 238 26.79 -9.88 12.36
CA GLU A 238 27.34 -9.75 13.71
C GLU A 238 28.21 -10.97 14.08
N ALA A 239 27.75 -12.18 13.76
CA ALA A 239 28.53 -13.40 13.99
C ALA A 239 29.85 -13.43 13.20
N VAL A 240 29.84 -12.96 11.95
CA VAL A 240 31.06 -12.87 11.11
C VAL A 240 32.05 -11.85 11.69
N ARG A 241 31.58 -10.66 12.11
CA ARG A 241 32.45 -9.65 12.74
C ARG A 241 33.12 -10.17 14.01
N LEU A 242 32.35 -10.85 14.86
CA LEU A 242 32.87 -11.46 16.10
C LEU A 242 33.88 -12.60 15.84
N ALA A 243 33.84 -13.24 14.67
CA ALA A 243 34.83 -14.23 14.27
C ALA A 243 36.12 -13.57 13.79
N GLU A 244 36.04 -12.50 13.01
CA GLU A 244 37.20 -11.72 12.54
C GLU A 244 37.98 -11.10 13.71
N ASP A 245 37.27 -10.53 14.71
CA ASP A 245 37.88 -9.93 15.90
C ASP A 245 38.60 -10.96 16.81
N LYS A 246 38.31 -12.26 16.66
CA LYS A 246 39.00 -13.33 17.40
C LYS A 246 40.27 -13.82 16.71
N GLU A 247 40.41 -13.55 15.41
CA GLU A 247 41.59 -13.94 14.63
C GLU A 247 42.68 -12.84 14.62
N SER A 248 42.33 -11.60 14.97
CA SER A 248 43.26 -10.46 15.15
C SER A 248 43.89 -10.40 16.54
#